data_AF-A0A7C7GQ02-F1
#
_entry.id   AF-A0A7C7GQ02-F1
#
_cell.length_a   1.000
_cell.length_b   1.000
_cell.length_c   1.000
_cell.angle_alpha   90.00
_cell.angle_beta   90.00
_cell.angle_gamma   90.00
#
_symmetry.space_group_name_H-M   'P 1'
#
loop_
_entity.id
_entity.type
_entity.pdbx_description
1 polymer ?
#
loop_
_entity_poly.entity_id
_entity_poly.type
_entity_poly.pdbx_seq_one_letter_code
_entity_poly.pdbx_strand_id
1 'polypeptide(L)' 'MTDKKTPLPEATWSISLDVDCPKCKESVDLMDDDNFWENNNIQACEWGTDKSRNVDAYCKGCEHDFKVDLAY' A
#
# COMPACT_ATOMS: atom_id res chain seq x y z
N MET A 1 -28.84 -32.19 22.97
CA MET A 1 -29.03 -31.29 21.82
C MET A 1 -27.85 -30.33 21.85
N THR A 2 -26.93 -30.43 20.89
CA THR A 2 -25.76 -29.55 20.84
C THR A 2 -26.16 -28.27 20.11
N ASP A 3 -26.10 -27.13 20.80
CA ASP A 3 -26.30 -25.82 20.19
C ASP A 3 -25.27 -25.63 19.07
N LYS A 4 -25.74 -25.62 17.82
CA LYS A 4 -24.90 -25.24 16.68
C LYS A 4 -24.64 -23.73 16.79
N LYS A 5 -23.44 -23.36 17.21
CA LYS A 5 -23.00 -21.96 17.27
C LYS A 5 -23.07 -21.37 15.85
N THR A 6 -23.92 -20.36 15.64
CA THR A 6 -23.96 -19.63 14.37
C THR A 6 -22.62 -18.92 14.16
N PRO A 7 -21.96 -19.06 12.99
CA PRO A 7 -20.74 -18.34 12.71
C PRO A 7 -21.01 -16.83 12.70
N LEU A 8 -20.05 -16.05 13.23
CA LEU A 8 -20.11 -14.59 13.17
C LEU A 8 -19.91 -14.12 11.72
N PRO A 9 -20.51 -12.99 11.32
CA PRO A 9 -20.26 -12.40 10.01
C PRO A 9 -18.80 -11.95 9.88
N GLU A 10 -18.27 -12.03 8.66
CA GLU A 10 -16.93 -11.56 8.33
C GLU A 10 -16.95 -10.07 7.98
N ALA A 11 -15.89 -9.37 8.38
CA ALA A 11 -15.62 -7.99 7.96
C ALA A 11 -14.32 -7.99 7.15
N THR A 12 -14.36 -7.39 5.97
CA THR A 12 -13.21 -7.30 5.06
C THR A 12 -12.77 -5.84 4.90
N TRP A 13 -11.47 -5.61 4.87
CA TRP A 13 -10.86 -4.32 4.52
C TRP A 13 -10.22 -4.41 3.14
N SER A 14 -10.17 -3.29 2.44
CA SER A 14 -9.44 -3.10 1.19
C SER A 14 -8.81 -1.71 1.23
N ILE A 15 -7.55 -1.61 0.83
CA ILE A 15 -6.75 -0.39 0.82
C ILE A 15 -5.74 -0.46 -0.33
N SER A 16 -5.47 0.68 -0.98
CA SER A 16 -4.43 0.87 -2.00
C SER A 16 -3.63 2.13 -1.68
N LEU A 17 -2.43 2.25 -2.23
CA LEU A 17 -1.60 3.44 -2.12
C LEU A 17 -1.09 3.84 -3.50
N ASP A 18 -1.87 4.67 -4.18
CA ASP A 18 -1.69 4.96 -5.59
C ASP A 18 -0.79 6.19 -5.85
N VAL A 19 0.07 6.07 -6.87
CA VAL A 19 0.87 7.18 -7.40
C VAL A 19 1.00 7.11 -8.91
N ASP A 20 0.95 8.25 -9.59
CA ASP A 20 1.26 8.33 -11.02
C ASP A 20 2.78 8.26 -11.22
N CYS A 21 3.25 7.30 -12.02
CA CYS A 21 4.66 7.22 -12.37
C CYS A 21 5.11 8.53 -13.05
N PRO A 22 6.18 9.18 -12.58
CA PRO A 22 6.61 10.46 -13.14
C PRO A 22 7.05 10.36 -14.60
N LYS A 23 7.49 9.18 -15.05
CA LYS A 23 8.00 8.90 -16.40
C LYS A 23 6.91 8.50 -17.40
N CYS A 24 6.15 7.43 -17.14
CA CYS A 24 5.15 6.92 -18.09
C CYS A 24 3.70 7.35 -17.80
N LYS A 25 3.43 7.98 -16.63
CA LYS A 25 2.09 8.42 -16.19
C LYS A 25 1.08 7.30 -15.93
N GLU A 26 1.53 6.05 -15.85
CA GLU A 26 0.68 4.96 -15.38
C GLU A 26 0.50 5.04 -13.87
N SER A 27 -0.72 4.69 -13.40
CA SER A 27 -1.04 4.55 -11.98
C SER A 27 -0.35 3.31 -11.43
N VAL A 28 0.35 3.47 -10.31
CA VAL A 28 1.04 2.39 -9.60
C VAL A 28 0.46 2.29 -8.20
N ASP A 29 -0.08 1.12 -7.86
CA ASP A 29 -0.37 0.79 -6.46
C ASP A 29 0.94 0.33 -5.80
N LEU A 30 1.45 1.13 -4.87
CA LEU A 30 2.69 0.84 -4.15
C LEU A 30 2.56 -0.39 -3.24
N MET A 31 1.34 -0.78 -2.90
CA MET A 31 1.06 -1.97 -2.09
C MET A 31 1.00 -3.27 -2.90
N ASP A 32 1.11 -3.22 -4.24
CA ASP A 32 1.19 -4.40 -5.12
C ASP A 32 2.60 -5.06 -5.09
N ASP A 33 3.48 -4.61 -4.19
CA ASP A 33 4.69 -5.30 -3.78
C ASP A 33 4.47 -5.94 -2.40
N ASP A 34 4.55 -7.26 -2.34
CA ASP A 34 4.38 -8.06 -1.12
C ASP A 34 5.30 -7.59 0.04
N ASN A 35 6.43 -6.96 -0.29
CA ASN A 35 7.40 -6.49 0.70
C ASN A 35 7.30 -4.99 1.00
N PHE A 36 6.32 -4.26 0.43
CA PHE A 36 6.20 -2.81 0.61
C PHE A 36 6.21 -2.41 2.10
N TRP A 37 5.42 -3.11 2.90
CA TRP A 37 5.31 -2.83 4.34
C TRP A 37 6.59 -3.15 5.11
N GLU A 38 7.18 -4.31 4.84
CA GLU A 38 8.37 -4.80 5.55
C GLU A 38 9.61 -3.97 5.21
N ASN A 39 9.77 -3.62 3.93
CA ASN A 39 10.92 -2.87 3.43
C ASN A 39 10.92 -1.42 3.92
N ASN A 40 9.74 -0.82 4.08
CA ASN A 40 9.63 0.60 4.41
C ASN A 40 9.38 0.87 5.91
N ASN A 41 9.00 -0.13 6.72
CA ASN A 41 8.65 0.05 8.14
C ASN A 41 7.55 1.13 8.34
N ILE A 42 6.56 1.13 7.44
CA ILE A 42 5.44 2.05 7.35
C ILE A 42 4.18 1.37 7.92
N GLN A 43 3.31 2.12 8.59
CA GLN A 43 2.01 1.62 9.04
C GLN A 43 0.91 1.96 8.02
N ALA A 44 -0.19 1.21 8.04
CA ALA A 44 -1.37 1.56 7.26
C ALA A 44 -1.81 3.00 7.56
N CYS A 45 -2.02 3.80 6.51
CA CYS A 45 -2.38 5.21 6.58
C CYS A 45 -1.33 6.12 7.26
N GLU A 46 -0.05 5.74 7.31
CA GLU A 46 1.04 6.61 7.78
C GLU A 46 1.18 7.84 6.86
N TRP A 47 1.18 9.04 7.45
CA TRP A 47 1.36 10.31 6.73
C TRP A 47 1.94 11.38 7.67
N GLY A 48 2.60 12.39 7.13
CA GLY A 48 3.06 13.56 7.88
C GLY A 48 4.23 13.31 8.84
N THR A 49 4.85 12.13 8.78
CA THR A 49 6.02 11.73 9.59
C THR A 49 7.27 11.59 8.72
N ASP A 50 8.44 11.42 9.34
CA ASP A 50 9.68 11.14 8.61
C ASP A 50 9.62 9.83 7.80
N LYS A 51 8.84 8.84 8.27
CA LYS A 51 8.66 7.55 7.58
C LYS A 51 7.79 7.65 6.34
N SER A 52 6.93 8.66 6.28
CA SER A 52 6.07 8.94 5.12
C SER A 52 6.77 9.75 4.03
N ARG A 53 8.07 10.01 4.13
CA ARG A 53 8.81 10.85 3.18
C ARG A 53 9.90 10.08 2.45
N ASN A 54 10.15 10.42 1.19
CA ASN A 54 11.19 9.81 0.35
C ASN A 54 11.14 8.27 0.32
N VAL A 55 9.94 7.70 0.30
CA VAL A 55 9.69 6.26 0.22
C VAL A 55 10.06 5.77 -1.18
N ASP A 56 10.70 4.60 -1.26
CA ASP A 56 11.05 3.98 -2.54
C ASP A 56 9.80 3.46 -3.25
N ALA A 57 9.71 3.76 -4.55
CA ALA A 57 8.65 3.31 -5.42
C ALA A 57 9.22 2.82 -6.76
N TYR A 58 8.57 1.82 -7.34
CA TYR A 58 8.98 1.20 -8.59
C TYR A 58 7.80 1.06 -9.55
N CYS A 59 7.95 1.57 -10.78
CA CYS A 59 6.96 1.37 -11.84
C CYS A 59 7.31 0.14 -12.67
N LYS A 60 6.49 -0.93 -12.56
CA LYS A 60 6.63 -2.16 -13.35
C LYS A 60 6.44 -1.93 -14.86
N GLY A 61 5.65 -0.93 -15.26
CA GLY A 61 5.34 -0.66 -16.68
C GLY A 61 6.49 -0.03 -17.48
N CYS A 62 7.33 0.80 -16.86
CA CYS A 62 8.44 1.48 -17.53
C CYS A 62 9.82 1.31 -16.87
N GLU A 63 9.89 0.37 -15.92
CA GLU A 63 11.08 -0.03 -15.15
C GLU A 63 11.80 1.18 -14.55
N HIS A 64 11.05 2.03 -13.85
CA HIS A 64 11.55 3.28 -13.30
C HIS A 64 11.42 3.30 -11.77
N ASP A 65 12.57 3.42 -11.11
CA ASP A 65 12.68 3.74 -9.69
C ASP A 65 12.49 5.24 -9.45
N PHE A 66 11.70 5.59 -8.44
CA PHE A 66 11.47 6.97 -8.01
C PHE A 66 11.17 7.05 -6.52
N LYS A 67 11.13 8.28 -5.98
CA LYS A 67 10.80 8.55 -4.58
C LYS A 67 9.44 9.22 -4.48
N VAL A 68 8.69 8.89 -3.43
CA VAL A 68 7.39 9.49 -3.14
C VAL A 68 7.30 9.95 -1.69
N ASP A 69 6.52 11.00 -1.46
CA ASP A 69 6.02 11.34 -0.13
C ASP A 69 4.58 10.82 -0.03
N LEU A 70 4.25 10.09 1.04
CA LEU A 70 2.92 9.56 1.27
C LEU A 70 2.01 10.68 1.81
N ALA A 71 0.86 10.82 1.18
CA ALA A 71 -0.15 11.81 1.52
C ALA A 71 -1.56 11.23 1.35
N TYR A 72 -2.55 11.88 1.98
CA TYR A 72 -3.97 11.66 1.75
C TYR A 72 -4.60 12.86 1.02
#